data_AF-A0A9W8E917-F1
#
_entry.id   AF-A0A9W8E917-F1
#
_cell.length_a   1.000
_cell.length_b   1.000
_cell.length_c   1.000
_cell.angle_alpha   90.00
_cell.angle_beta   90.00
_cell.angle_gamma   90.00
#
_symmetry.space_group_name_H-M   'P 1'
#
loop_
_entity.id
_entity.type
_entity.pdbx_description
1 polymer ?
#
loop_
_entity_poly.entity_id
_entity_poly.type
_entity_poly.pdbx_seq_one_letter_code
_entity_poly.pdbx_strand_id
1 'polypeptide(L)'
;MAARPQTGALPALDRCSRRGFASRTTPPPAAPQSSDVKGNDADEEAVLVDTSTGPGRAFEEEDLDEPGADEEAEYQFSEFKEKPEDISVNDEARNDFNHILCSTTWLTKNLDKVVVIDGTWVMPFSRRDCREEWLESHIPGARFLDIDVLCRPDRILPHMLPSVAQFRRAMTDLGIDNDSHVVIYDNSYLFSACRVYWMFKMFGHKNVQVLDGGLPKWVAEGHPTNSGLRDLLHLPKAKKPYKCKHHSKLVRDHDQVLNNVWATEKAVKENKVDRSLELLLDARGEGRFSGAEPEPRPGVPSGHIPYSINTHYRDLVKHDERTGSVTLKPKEELREYFKHKKVALDRPLVASCGTGVTAAVIYVALREVGAKQVALYDGSWLDYAIHVSSPQGRSQNEVTQDPPDPRTPKIKFTNFDPYQQRVRRLRQAETEQLAKHKEHSSQ
;
A
#
# COMPACT_ATOMS: atom_id res chain seq x y z
N MET A 1 -33.30 -46.51 -34.49
CA MET A 1 -33.42 -47.63 -33.51
C MET A 1 -32.17 -47.56 -32.63
N ALA A 2 -32.14 -46.80 -31.53
CA ALA A 2 -32.82 -46.98 -30.25
C ALA A 2 -32.38 -48.26 -29.50
N ALA A 3 -31.47 -48.12 -28.53
CA ALA A 3 -31.57 -48.76 -27.20
C ALA A 3 -30.53 -48.16 -26.24
N ARG A 4 -31.01 -47.69 -25.07
CA ARG A 4 -30.25 -47.22 -23.89
C ARG A 4 -29.64 -48.39 -23.11
N PRO A 5 -28.75 -48.11 -22.15
CA PRO A 5 -29.07 -48.39 -20.74
C PRO A 5 -28.69 -47.21 -19.82
N GLN A 6 -29.63 -46.71 -19.01
CA GLN A 6 -29.89 -47.02 -17.60
C GLN A 6 -28.97 -46.30 -16.59
N THR A 7 -29.66 -45.54 -15.77
CA THR A 7 -29.28 -44.64 -14.67
C THR A 7 -28.91 -45.40 -13.40
N GLY A 8 -27.86 -44.97 -12.71
CA GLY A 8 -27.54 -45.37 -11.33
C GLY A 8 -27.40 -44.12 -10.45
N ALA A 9 -28.37 -43.91 -9.57
CA ALA A 9 -28.45 -42.80 -8.63
C ALA A 9 -27.56 -43.03 -7.39
N LEU A 10 -26.98 -41.93 -6.89
CA LEU A 10 -26.31 -41.83 -5.59
C LEU A 10 -27.34 -41.86 -4.45
N PRO A 11 -27.08 -42.52 -3.31
CA PRO A 11 -27.90 -42.36 -2.13
C PRO A 11 -27.41 -41.19 -1.27
N ALA A 12 -28.35 -40.29 -0.97
CA ALA A 12 -28.29 -39.38 0.17
C ALA A 12 -28.47 -40.19 1.48
N LEU A 13 -27.75 -39.82 2.53
CA LEU A 13 -28.09 -40.20 3.90
C LEU A 13 -28.31 -38.95 4.73
N ASP A 14 -29.57 -38.81 5.13
CA ASP A 14 -30.10 -37.83 6.05
C ASP A 14 -29.90 -38.27 7.51
N ARG A 15 -30.06 -37.29 8.38
CA ARG A 15 -29.85 -37.20 9.83
C ARG A 15 -30.58 -38.27 10.65
N CYS A 16 -30.02 -38.60 11.82
CA CYS A 16 -30.52 -38.15 13.14
C CYS A 16 -30.27 -39.20 14.26
N SER A 17 -29.60 -38.79 15.35
CA SER A 17 -30.08 -38.89 16.75
C SER A 17 -28.99 -39.14 17.81
N ARG A 18 -28.77 -38.08 18.61
CA ARG A 18 -28.68 -37.97 20.09
C ARG A 18 -28.17 -39.18 20.90
N ARG A 19 -27.07 -38.93 21.63
CA ARG A 19 -26.78 -39.11 23.08
C ARG A 19 -25.34 -38.56 23.26
N GLY A 20 -25.00 -37.56 24.07
CA GLY A 20 -25.44 -37.20 25.41
C GLY A 20 -24.31 -37.55 26.38
N PHE A 21 -23.32 -36.67 26.60
CA PHE A 21 -22.45 -36.66 27.78
C PHE A 21 -21.89 -35.26 28.04
N ALA A 22 -22.19 -34.74 29.22
CA ALA A 22 -21.69 -33.49 29.75
C ALA A 22 -20.35 -33.71 30.47
N SER A 23 -19.39 -32.81 30.32
CA SER A 23 -18.36 -32.59 31.34
C SER A 23 -18.24 -31.09 31.62
N ARG A 24 -18.44 -30.75 32.89
CA ARG A 24 -18.20 -29.43 33.46
C ARG A 24 -16.72 -29.36 33.82
N THR A 25 -16.03 -28.28 33.44
CA THR A 25 -14.86 -27.78 34.17
C THR A 25 -14.93 -26.27 34.26
N THR A 26 -14.75 -25.78 35.47
CA THR A 26 -14.94 -24.42 36.00
C THR A 26 -13.72 -23.53 35.77
N PRO A 27 -13.88 -22.18 35.69
CA PRO A 27 -12.77 -21.23 35.60
C PRO A 27 -12.11 -20.96 36.97
N PRO A 28 -10.84 -20.49 37.01
CA PRO A 28 -10.13 -20.19 38.25
C PRO A 28 -10.57 -18.86 38.90
N PRO A 29 -10.36 -18.68 40.23
CA PRO A 29 -10.98 -17.62 41.02
C PRO A 29 -10.22 -16.29 40.99
N ALA A 30 -11.00 -15.21 41.15
CA ALA A 30 -10.54 -13.85 41.42
C ALA A 30 -10.00 -13.71 42.86
N ALA A 31 -8.94 -12.91 43.02
CA ALA A 31 -8.38 -12.54 44.32
C ALA A 31 -9.15 -11.34 44.94
N PRO A 32 -9.19 -11.22 46.29
CA PRO A 32 -10.22 -10.45 46.98
C PRO A 32 -9.85 -8.98 47.22
N GLN A 33 -10.90 -8.15 47.26
CA GLN A 33 -10.91 -6.84 47.89
C GLN A 33 -10.88 -7.00 49.41
N SER A 34 -10.04 -6.21 50.10
CA SER A 34 -10.10 -6.00 51.54
C SER A 34 -10.76 -4.66 51.85
N SER A 35 -11.73 -4.69 52.75
CA SER A 35 -12.44 -3.56 53.32
C SER A 35 -11.68 -2.90 54.48
N ASP A 36 -12.12 -1.68 54.79
CA ASP A 36 -12.09 -0.97 56.08
C ASP A 36 -10.77 -0.36 56.60
N VAL A 37 -10.65 0.96 56.40
CA VAL A 37 -10.33 1.90 57.50
C VAL A 37 -11.24 3.14 57.40
N LYS A 38 -11.80 3.49 58.56
CA LYS A 38 -12.77 4.55 58.86
C LYS A 38 -12.20 5.97 58.73
N GLY A 39 -13.06 6.89 58.28
CA GLY A 39 -13.44 8.14 58.97
C GLY A 39 -12.45 9.31 59.00
N ASN A 40 -12.81 10.41 58.33
CA ASN A 40 -13.30 11.61 59.02
C ASN A 40 -13.85 12.64 58.04
N ASP A 41 -14.89 13.32 58.52
CA ASP A 41 -15.70 14.37 57.90
C ASP A 41 -14.91 15.65 57.58
N ALA A 42 -15.37 16.40 56.57
CA ALA A 42 -15.76 17.81 56.72
C ALA A 42 -16.31 18.35 55.38
N ASP A 43 -17.51 18.89 55.50
CA ASP A 43 -18.21 19.74 54.54
C ASP A 43 -17.40 20.96 54.10
N GLU A 44 -17.62 21.46 52.89
CA GLU A 44 -17.94 22.88 52.68
C GLU A 44 -18.62 23.13 51.32
N GLU A 45 -19.75 23.83 51.41
CA GLU A 45 -20.65 24.23 50.35
C GLU A 45 -20.15 25.44 49.52
N ALA A 46 -20.66 25.49 48.29
CA ALA A 46 -21.13 26.65 47.52
C ALA A 46 -20.18 27.83 47.19
N VAL A 47 -20.31 28.36 45.96
CA VAL A 47 -20.97 29.64 45.69
C VAL A 47 -21.04 29.90 44.18
N LEU A 48 -22.27 30.11 43.71
CA LEU A 48 -22.66 30.74 42.43
C LEU A 48 -22.38 32.24 42.49
N VAL A 49 -21.88 32.85 41.41
CA VAL A 49 -22.12 34.28 41.17
C VAL A 49 -22.34 34.53 39.67
N ASP A 50 -23.61 34.78 39.35
CA ASP A 50 -24.10 35.54 38.20
C ASP A 50 -24.04 37.03 38.55
N THR A 51 -23.61 37.88 37.61
CA THR A 51 -23.94 39.31 37.62
C THR A 51 -24.12 39.81 36.20
N SER A 52 -25.39 40.01 35.84
CA SER A 52 -25.84 40.88 34.75
C SER A 52 -26.04 42.31 35.26
N THR A 53 -25.84 43.31 34.39
CA THR A 53 -26.53 44.62 34.45
C THR A 53 -26.45 45.31 33.07
N GLY A 54 -27.63 45.66 32.51
CA GLY A 54 -27.80 46.61 31.37
C GLY A 54 -27.62 48.08 31.81
N PRO A 55 -28.16 49.12 31.12
CA PRO A 55 -29.38 49.22 30.27
C PRO A 55 -29.08 49.88 28.88
N GLY A 56 -29.95 50.12 27.89
CA GLY A 56 -31.40 50.16 27.70
C GLY A 56 -31.78 51.43 26.90
N ARG A 57 -32.42 51.30 25.73
CA ARG A 57 -33.37 52.29 25.17
C ARG A 57 -34.16 51.70 23.99
N ALA A 58 -35.47 51.92 24.03
CA ALA A 58 -36.53 51.44 23.13
C ALA A 58 -37.00 52.55 22.15
N PHE A 59 -38.09 52.26 21.41
CA PHE A 59 -38.84 52.99 20.36
C PHE A 59 -38.44 52.54 18.94
N GLU A 60 -39.31 52.09 18.02
CA GLU A 60 -40.78 51.99 17.89
C GLU A 60 -41.12 50.84 16.91
N GLU A 61 -42.32 50.27 17.03
CA GLU A 61 -42.94 49.31 16.10
C GLU A 61 -43.43 50.04 14.84
N GLU A 62 -43.11 49.51 13.65
CA GLU A 62 -43.93 49.69 12.44
C GLU A 62 -44.04 48.33 11.73
N ASP A 63 -45.29 47.88 11.59
CA ASP A 63 -45.73 46.68 10.87
C ASP A 63 -45.43 46.77 9.38
N LEU A 64 -44.72 45.80 8.79
CA LEU A 64 -44.80 45.49 7.36
C LEU A 64 -44.53 43.98 7.09
N ASP A 65 -45.61 43.33 6.67
CA ASP A 65 -45.79 42.07 5.91
C ASP A 65 -44.56 41.17 5.62
N GLU A 66 -44.65 39.90 6.06
CA GLU A 66 -43.91 38.79 5.46
C GLU A 66 -44.37 38.52 4.02
N PRO A 67 -43.45 38.17 3.12
CA PRO A 67 -43.42 36.76 2.73
C PRO A 67 -42.01 36.19 2.50
N GLY A 68 -41.86 34.90 2.81
CA GLY A 68 -41.46 33.90 1.82
C GLY A 68 -39.97 33.77 1.51
N ALA A 69 -39.42 32.66 1.99
CA ALA A 69 -38.13 32.07 1.69
C ALA A 69 -37.73 31.97 0.20
N ASP A 70 -36.40 31.95 0.02
CA ASP A 70 -35.62 31.29 -1.05
C ASP A 70 -35.48 31.99 -2.42
N GLU A 71 -34.45 32.83 -2.56
CA GLU A 71 -33.77 33.09 -3.85
C GLU A 71 -32.40 32.37 -3.85
N GLU A 72 -32.38 31.18 -4.47
CA GLU A 72 -31.14 30.54 -4.93
C GLU A 72 -30.57 31.33 -6.12
N ALA A 73 -29.32 31.77 -6.02
CA ALA A 73 -28.59 32.35 -7.14
C ALA A 73 -28.24 31.24 -8.15
N GLU A 74 -29.00 31.17 -9.25
CA GLU A 74 -28.71 30.35 -10.43
C GLU A 74 -27.34 30.71 -11.04
N TYR A 75 -26.38 29.78 -10.94
CA TYR A 75 -25.15 29.83 -11.74
C TYR A 75 -25.37 29.06 -13.04
N GLN A 76 -25.53 29.81 -14.14
CA GLN A 76 -25.73 29.30 -15.51
C GLN A 76 -24.58 28.35 -15.93
N PHE A 77 -24.89 27.06 -16.06
CA PHE A 77 -24.04 26.08 -16.74
C PHE A 77 -24.27 26.18 -18.25
N SER A 78 -23.26 26.61 -19.00
CA SER A 78 -23.26 26.44 -20.46
C SER A 78 -23.12 24.96 -20.80
N GLU A 79 -24.16 24.36 -21.39
CA GLU A 79 -24.15 23.01 -21.94
C GLU A 79 -23.02 22.82 -22.96
N PHE A 80 -21.98 22.08 -22.59
CA PHE A 80 -21.12 21.41 -23.57
C PHE A 80 -21.84 20.13 -24.02
N LYS A 81 -22.53 20.19 -25.16
CA LYS A 81 -23.00 19.00 -25.87
C LYS A 81 -21.82 18.29 -26.52
N GLU A 82 -21.21 17.36 -25.82
CA GLU A 82 -20.45 16.28 -26.46
C GLU A 82 -21.41 15.16 -26.86
N LYS A 83 -21.28 14.71 -28.12
CA LYS A 83 -22.07 13.61 -28.68
C LYS A 83 -21.75 12.32 -27.93
N PRO A 84 -22.72 11.39 -27.75
CA PRO A 84 -22.43 10.09 -27.16
C PRO A 84 -21.63 9.28 -28.17
N GLU A 85 -20.32 9.15 -27.93
CA GLU A 85 -19.50 8.16 -28.62
C GLU A 85 -19.68 6.79 -27.98
N ASP A 86 -19.68 5.80 -28.85
CA ASP A 86 -20.15 4.43 -28.68
C ASP A 86 -19.45 3.68 -27.53
N ILE A 87 -20.24 2.85 -26.83
CA ILE A 87 -19.84 2.08 -25.65
C ILE A 87 -19.07 0.84 -26.12
N SER A 88 -17.78 1.02 -26.40
CA SER A 88 -16.80 -0.07 -26.37
C SER A 88 -15.49 0.48 -25.81
N VAL A 89 -15.20 0.15 -24.55
CA VAL A 89 -13.95 0.51 -23.88
C VAL A 89 -12.81 -0.19 -24.62
N ASN A 90 -12.05 0.56 -25.42
CA ASN A 90 -10.92 0.02 -26.17
C ASN A 90 -9.78 -0.35 -25.21
N ASP A 91 -9.64 -1.64 -24.94
CA ASP A 91 -8.41 -2.27 -24.41
C ASP A 91 -7.16 -1.94 -25.26
N GLU A 92 -7.34 -1.38 -26.47
CA GLU A 92 -6.28 -0.99 -27.39
C GLU A 92 -5.38 0.15 -26.88
N ALA A 93 -5.85 0.99 -25.95
CA ALA A 93 -5.06 2.11 -25.40
C ALA A 93 -3.94 1.66 -24.43
N ARG A 94 -3.88 0.37 -24.06
CA ARG A 94 -2.85 -0.19 -23.16
C ARG A 94 -1.73 -0.93 -23.90
N ASN A 95 -1.60 -0.71 -25.22
CA ASN A 95 -0.74 -1.48 -26.12
C ASN A 95 0.58 -0.79 -26.54
N ASP A 96 0.97 0.31 -25.89
CA ASP A 96 2.26 0.97 -26.15
C ASP A 96 3.20 0.91 -24.92
N PHE A 97 4.51 0.87 -25.17
CA PHE A 97 5.57 0.79 -24.17
C PHE A 97 5.62 2.01 -23.21
N ASN A 98 4.81 3.05 -23.49
CA ASN A 98 4.79 4.31 -22.74
C ASN A 98 3.74 4.38 -21.62
N HIS A 99 2.87 3.38 -21.48
CA HIS A 99 1.82 3.37 -20.45
C HIS A 99 2.30 2.81 -19.11
N ILE A 100 1.63 3.20 -18.01
CA ILE A 100 1.95 2.63 -16.68
C ILE A 100 1.51 1.17 -16.60
N LEU A 101 0.38 0.84 -17.22
CA LEU A 101 -0.20 -0.49 -17.27
C LEU A 101 -0.03 -1.11 -18.66
N CYS A 102 0.12 -2.43 -18.73
CA CYS A 102 0.00 -3.21 -19.96
C CYS A 102 -1.03 -4.33 -19.77
N SER A 103 -1.66 -4.75 -20.88
CA SER A 103 -2.58 -5.89 -20.87
C SER A 103 -1.82 -7.23 -20.94
N THR A 104 -2.47 -8.30 -20.50
CA THR A 104 -2.08 -9.69 -20.70
C THR A 104 -1.85 -10.03 -22.17
N THR A 105 -2.79 -9.63 -23.05
CA THR A 105 -2.67 -9.81 -24.50
C THR A 105 -1.44 -9.11 -25.09
N TRP A 106 -1.13 -7.89 -24.62
CA TRP A 106 0.07 -7.19 -25.05
C TRP A 106 1.34 -7.90 -24.59
N LEU A 107 1.38 -8.32 -23.32
CA LEU A 107 2.55 -9.00 -22.76
C LEU A 107 2.83 -10.32 -23.50
N THR A 108 1.80 -11.12 -23.79
CA THR A 108 1.94 -12.37 -24.55
C THR A 108 2.59 -12.16 -25.91
N LYS A 109 2.30 -11.05 -26.60
CA LYS A 109 2.89 -10.71 -27.92
C LYS A 109 4.31 -10.14 -27.84
N ASN A 110 4.81 -9.82 -26.64
CA ASN A 110 6.08 -9.12 -26.44
C ASN A 110 6.98 -9.78 -25.38
N LEU A 111 6.70 -11.02 -24.96
CA LEU A 111 7.49 -11.75 -23.96
C LEU A 111 8.99 -11.82 -24.30
N ASP A 112 9.32 -11.89 -25.59
CA ASP A 112 10.70 -11.94 -26.10
C ASP A 112 11.43 -10.58 -26.05
N LYS A 113 10.69 -9.48 -25.85
CA LYS A 113 11.20 -8.10 -25.87
C LYS A 113 11.29 -7.47 -24.49
N VAL A 114 10.75 -8.12 -23.46
CA VAL A 114 10.63 -7.57 -22.11
C VAL A 114 11.30 -8.47 -21.08
N VAL A 115 11.61 -7.89 -19.93
CA VAL A 115 11.96 -8.62 -18.72
C VAL A 115 10.74 -8.67 -17.82
N VAL A 116 10.23 -9.86 -17.55
CA VAL A 116 9.10 -10.04 -16.65
C VAL A 116 9.59 -10.22 -15.22
N ILE A 117 8.99 -9.49 -14.29
CA ILE A 117 9.29 -9.56 -12.86
C ILE A 117 8.04 -9.95 -12.10
N ASP A 118 8.15 -11.03 -11.34
CA ASP A 118 7.18 -11.36 -10.31
C ASP A 118 7.53 -10.56 -9.04
N GLY A 119 6.69 -9.57 -8.73
CA GLY A 119 6.79 -8.74 -7.53
C GLY A 119 5.80 -9.14 -6.44
N THR A 120 5.36 -10.40 -6.42
CA THR A 120 4.34 -10.88 -5.50
C THR A 120 4.77 -10.72 -4.07
N TRP A 121 3.94 -10.00 -3.31
CA TRP A 121 4.01 -9.91 -1.88
C TRP A 121 2.61 -9.98 -1.26
N VAL A 122 2.51 -10.68 -0.14
CA VAL A 122 1.27 -10.85 0.62
C VAL A 122 1.49 -10.47 2.08
N MET A 123 0.40 -10.14 2.78
CA MET A 123 0.49 -9.90 4.23
C MET A 123 1.00 -11.17 4.94
N PRO A 124 1.86 -11.05 5.96
CA PRO A 124 2.41 -12.22 6.68
C PRO A 124 1.35 -13.20 7.23
N PHE A 125 0.14 -12.71 7.53
CA PHE A 125 -0.96 -13.53 8.06
C PHE A 125 -1.63 -14.42 7.02
N SER A 126 -1.35 -14.26 5.72
CA SER A 126 -1.97 -15.07 4.67
C SER A 126 -1.46 -16.51 4.64
N ARG A 127 -0.32 -16.79 5.29
CA ARG A 127 0.39 -18.08 5.27
C ARG A 127 0.76 -18.58 3.86
N ARG A 128 0.85 -17.66 2.90
CA ARG A 128 1.29 -17.93 1.53
C ARG A 128 2.79 -17.70 1.42
N ASP A 129 3.52 -18.62 0.80
CA ASP A 129 4.92 -18.43 0.41
C ASP A 129 4.98 -17.98 -1.05
N CYS A 130 5.24 -16.69 -1.26
CA CYS A 130 5.27 -16.11 -2.62
C CYS A 130 6.31 -16.77 -3.52
N ARG A 131 7.41 -17.27 -2.95
CA ARG A 131 8.48 -17.87 -3.74
C ARG A 131 8.10 -19.30 -4.13
N GLU A 132 7.48 -20.07 -3.25
CA GLU A 132 6.95 -21.38 -3.58
C GLU A 132 5.85 -21.28 -4.65
N GLU A 133 4.92 -20.32 -4.51
CA GLU A 133 3.88 -20.08 -5.51
C GLU A 133 4.47 -19.70 -6.88
N TRP A 134 5.50 -18.86 -6.91
CA TRP A 134 6.23 -18.55 -8.13
C TRP A 134 6.88 -19.80 -8.73
N LEU A 135 7.44 -20.71 -7.92
CA LEU A 135 7.96 -21.98 -8.41
C LEU A 135 6.87 -22.92 -8.93
N GLU A 136 5.66 -22.87 -8.39
CA GLU A 136 4.54 -23.68 -8.87
C GLU A 136 3.99 -23.16 -10.20
N SER A 137 3.86 -21.85 -10.36
CA SER A 137 3.35 -21.22 -11.58
C SER A 137 3.79 -19.77 -11.72
N HIS A 138 4.43 -19.44 -12.84
CA HIS A 138 4.82 -18.08 -13.20
C HIS A 138 4.67 -17.81 -14.70
N ILE A 139 4.66 -16.52 -15.06
CA ILE A 139 4.71 -16.10 -16.47
C ILE A 139 6.05 -16.56 -17.08
N PRO A 140 6.09 -17.13 -18.31
CA PRO A 140 7.32 -17.60 -18.92
C PRO A 140 8.42 -16.54 -18.95
N GLY A 141 9.62 -16.90 -18.46
CA GLY A 141 10.78 -16.02 -18.36
C GLY A 141 10.75 -15.04 -17.18
N ALA A 142 9.72 -15.08 -16.34
CA ALA A 142 9.61 -14.22 -15.17
C ALA A 142 10.71 -14.50 -14.14
N ARG A 143 11.14 -13.44 -13.45
CA ARG A 143 12.15 -13.50 -12.39
C ARG A 143 11.51 -13.02 -11.09
N PHE A 144 11.69 -13.77 -10.01
CA PHE A 144 11.13 -13.39 -8.72
C PHE A 144 11.95 -12.27 -8.06
N LEU A 145 11.28 -11.20 -7.63
CA LEU A 145 11.84 -10.09 -6.87
C LEU A 145 11.15 -10.01 -5.51
N ASP A 146 11.85 -10.50 -4.49
CA ASP A 146 11.39 -10.47 -3.10
C ASP A 146 11.64 -9.08 -2.48
N ILE A 147 10.58 -8.32 -2.20
CA ILE A 147 10.69 -6.99 -1.57
C ILE A 147 11.04 -7.06 -0.07
N ASP A 148 10.88 -8.21 0.58
CA ASP A 148 11.38 -8.45 1.95
C ASP A 148 12.88 -8.70 1.96
N VAL A 149 13.44 -9.11 0.82
CA VAL A 149 14.90 -9.21 0.62
C VAL A 149 15.44 -7.87 0.13
N LEU A 150 14.81 -7.26 -0.88
CA LEU A 150 15.23 -6.01 -1.49
C LEU A 150 14.71 -4.78 -0.72
N CYS A 151 15.05 -4.72 0.56
CA CYS A 151 14.77 -3.57 1.42
C CYS A 151 16.01 -3.14 2.19
N ARG A 152 16.01 -1.89 2.68
CA ARG A 152 17.00 -1.46 3.66
C ARG A 152 16.61 -2.10 4.99
N PRO A 153 17.52 -2.86 5.64
CA PRO A 153 17.25 -3.39 6.97
C PRO A 153 16.97 -2.26 7.96
N ASP A 154 15.90 -2.41 8.73
CA ASP A 154 15.53 -1.51 9.81
C ASP A 154 15.02 -2.36 10.98
N ARG A 155 15.15 -1.85 12.21
CA ARG A 155 14.74 -2.59 13.41
C ARG A 155 13.21 -2.61 13.56
N ILE A 156 12.53 -1.59 13.05
CA ILE A 156 11.11 -1.37 13.27
C ILE A 156 10.37 -1.31 11.93
N LEU A 157 10.91 -0.59 10.95
CA LEU A 157 10.21 -0.30 9.70
C LEU A 157 10.46 -1.37 8.63
N PRO A 158 9.46 -2.15 8.23
CA PRO A 158 9.63 -3.13 7.17
C PRO A 158 9.56 -2.48 5.79
N HIS A 159 10.09 -3.17 4.79
CA HIS A 159 10.02 -2.81 3.37
C HIS A 159 10.60 -1.44 3.01
N MET A 160 11.39 -0.82 3.90
CA MET A 160 12.07 0.46 3.62
C MET A 160 12.85 0.37 2.32
N LEU A 161 12.81 1.44 1.54
CA LEU A 161 13.44 1.55 0.24
C LEU A 161 14.90 1.07 0.34
N PRO A 162 15.34 0.16 -0.54
CA PRO A 162 16.71 -0.33 -0.54
C PRO A 162 17.70 0.81 -0.80
N SER A 163 18.95 0.62 -0.43
CA SER A 163 20.01 1.54 -0.89
C SER A 163 20.20 1.45 -2.41
N VAL A 164 20.78 2.50 -3.00
CA VAL A 164 21.19 2.52 -4.42
C VAL A 164 22.07 1.30 -4.75
N ALA A 165 22.97 0.90 -3.84
CA ALA A 165 23.85 -0.24 -4.05
C ALA A 165 23.07 -1.57 -4.08
N GLN A 166 22.13 -1.78 -3.16
CA GLN A 166 21.28 -2.97 -3.12
C GLN A 166 20.41 -3.06 -4.38
N PHE A 167 19.70 -1.98 -4.74
CA PHE A 167 18.85 -1.97 -5.94
C PHE A 167 19.64 -2.23 -7.21
N ARG A 168 20.74 -1.50 -7.42
CA ARG A 168 21.63 -1.69 -8.57
C ARG A 168 22.08 -3.14 -8.72
N ARG A 169 22.47 -3.75 -7.59
CA ARG A 169 22.95 -5.12 -7.57
C ARG A 169 21.82 -6.09 -7.90
N ALA A 170 20.66 -5.94 -7.27
CA ALA A 170 19.49 -6.76 -7.54
C ALA A 170 19.10 -6.73 -9.02
N MET A 171 19.07 -5.54 -9.65
CA MET A 171 18.74 -5.42 -11.07
C MET A 171 19.77 -6.14 -11.95
N THR A 172 21.06 -5.96 -11.67
CA THR A 172 22.13 -6.62 -12.42
C THR A 172 22.06 -8.15 -12.27
N ASP A 173 21.82 -8.62 -11.05
CA ASP A 173 21.65 -10.04 -10.70
C ASP A 173 20.42 -10.65 -11.38
N LEU A 174 19.35 -9.85 -11.51
CA LEU A 174 18.15 -10.20 -12.24
C LEU A 174 18.31 -9.99 -13.75
N GLY A 175 19.48 -9.70 -14.29
CA GLY A 175 19.66 -9.56 -15.74
C GLY A 175 19.00 -8.31 -16.36
N ILE A 176 18.83 -7.25 -15.58
CA ILE A 176 18.23 -5.97 -15.98
C ILE A 176 19.33 -4.92 -16.12
N ASP A 177 19.32 -4.19 -17.24
CA ASP A 177 20.06 -2.96 -17.44
C ASP A 177 19.10 -1.77 -17.67
N ASN A 178 19.62 -0.57 -17.83
CA ASN A 178 18.78 0.63 -17.99
C ASN A 178 18.00 0.69 -19.32
N ASP A 179 18.35 -0.14 -20.30
CA ASP A 179 17.70 -0.21 -21.62
C ASP A 179 16.57 -1.26 -21.62
N SER A 180 16.55 -2.15 -20.61
CA SER A 180 15.56 -3.22 -20.46
C SER A 180 14.15 -2.64 -20.27
N HIS A 181 13.19 -3.17 -21.01
CA HIS A 181 11.77 -2.92 -20.74
C HIS A 181 11.25 -3.92 -19.71
N VAL A 182 10.82 -3.44 -18.55
CA VAL A 182 10.42 -4.28 -17.43
C VAL A 182 8.91 -4.32 -17.29
N VAL A 183 8.33 -5.51 -17.19
CA VAL A 183 6.90 -5.69 -16.88
C VAL A 183 6.80 -6.40 -15.54
N ILE A 184 6.13 -5.76 -14.59
CA ILE A 184 5.98 -6.26 -13.23
C ILE A 184 4.57 -6.78 -13.06
N TYR A 185 4.42 -8.00 -12.56
CA TYR A 185 3.13 -8.52 -12.13
C TYR A 185 3.20 -8.98 -10.68
N ASP A 186 2.05 -9.31 -10.11
CA ASP A 186 1.96 -10.03 -8.86
C ASP A 186 0.81 -11.05 -8.89
N ASN A 187 0.78 -11.90 -7.86
CA ASN A 187 -0.28 -12.83 -7.55
C ASN A 187 -0.93 -12.48 -6.19
N SER A 188 -1.24 -11.20 -5.96
CA SER A 188 -1.67 -10.69 -4.66
C SER A 188 -2.99 -9.92 -4.74
N TYR A 189 -3.80 -10.01 -3.68
CA TYR A 189 -4.98 -9.14 -3.50
C TYR A 189 -4.63 -7.68 -3.20
N LEU A 190 -3.34 -7.38 -2.98
CA LEU A 190 -2.85 -6.06 -2.58
C LEU A 190 -2.37 -5.20 -3.75
N PHE A 191 -2.20 -5.81 -4.92
CA PHE A 191 -1.54 -5.19 -6.06
C PHE A 191 -0.09 -4.75 -5.75
N SER A 192 0.66 -5.64 -5.09
CA SER A 192 2.06 -5.44 -4.65
C SER A 192 3.04 -5.06 -5.77
N ALA A 193 2.76 -5.41 -7.03
CA ALA A 193 3.51 -4.98 -8.20
C ALA A 193 3.68 -3.46 -8.30
N CYS A 194 2.70 -2.69 -7.79
CA CYS A 194 2.77 -1.23 -7.75
C CYS A 194 3.96 -0.74 -6.90
N ARG A 195 4.29 -1.43 -5.80
CA ARG A 195 5.44 -1.09 -4.94
C ARG A 195 6.75 -1.28 -5.69
N VAL A 196 6.89 -2.40 -6.41
CA VAL A 196 8.07 -2.66 -7.23
C VAL A 196 8.17 -1.64 -8.36
N TYR A 197 7.07 -1.32 -9.04
CA TYR A 197 7.02 -0.26 -10.06
C TYR A 197 7.50 1.09 -9.51
N TRP A 198 7.02 1.49 -8.34
CA TRP A 198 7.45 2.72 -7.69
C TRP A 198 8.95 2.70 -7.38
N MET A 199 9.52 1.58 -6.91
CA MET A 199 10.96 1.45 -6.69
C MET A 199 11.76 1.65 -8.00
N PHE A 200 11.34 1.05 -9.10
CA PHE A 200 11.96 1.28 -10.40
C PHE A 200 11.94 2.77 -10.80
N LYS A 201 10.82 3.47 -10.59
CA LYS A 201 10.74 4.92 -10.84
C LYS A 201 11.63 5.72 -9.87
N MET A 202 11.68 5.36 -8.60
CA MET A 202 12.57 5.96 -7.58
C MET A 202 14.04 5.89 -8.00
N PHE A 203 14.47 4.79 -8.61
CA PHE A 203 15.84 4.60 -9.09
C PHE A 203 16.05 4.99 -10.56
N GLY A 204 15.06 5.63 -11.17
CA GLY A 204 15.19 6.30 -12.47
C GLY A 204 15.06 5.38 -13.68
N HIS A 205 14.46 4.19 -13.51
CA HIS A 205 14.14 3.33 -14.63
C HIS A 205 12.98 3.91 -15.44
N LYS A 206 13.18 4.08 -16.74
CA LYS A 206 12.17 4.69 -17.62
C LYS A 206 11.13 3.68 -18.07
N ASN A 207 11.61 2.57 -18.63
CA ASN A 207 10.85 1.56 -19.35
C ASN A 207 10.35 0.49 -18.39
N VAL A 208 9.31 0.80 -17.62
CA VAL A 208 8.70 -0.11 -16.65
C VAL A 208 7.18 0.05 -16.67
N GLN A 209 6.47 -1.08 -16.66
CA GLN A 209 5.00 -1.16 -16.64
C GLN A 209 4.54 -2.20 -15.60
N VAL A 210 3.27 -2.13 -15.22
CA VAL A 210 2.58 -3.12 -14.39
C VAL A 210 1.61 -3.92 -15.25
N LEU A 211 1.60 -5.25 -15.14
CA LEU A 211 0.61 -6.09 -15.77
C LEU A 211 -0.74 -5.94 -15.06
N ASP A 212 -1.71 -5.35 -15.75
CA ASP A 212 -3.04 -5.12 -15.17
C ASP A 212 -3.81 -6.44 -15.01
N GLY A 213 -4.09 -6.84 -13.77
CA GLY A 213 -4.73 -8.11 -13.44
C GLY A 213 -3.79 -9.21 -12.93
N GLY A 214 -2.48 -9.00 -13.02
CA GLY A 214 -1.47 -9.92 -12.49
C GLY A 214 -1.52 -11.34 -13.07
N LEU A 215 -0.91 -12.29 -12.35
CA LEU A 215 -0.94 -13.71 -12.70
C LEU A 215 -2.37 -14.29 -12.74
N PRO A 216 -3.30 -13.93 -11.83
CA PRO A 216 -4.65 -14.49 -11.86
C PRO A 216 -5.38 -14.20 -13.18
N LYS A 217 -5.29 -12.96 -13.70
CA LYS A 217 -5.89 -12.62 -15.00
C LYS A 217 -5.18 -13.33 -16.16
N TRP A 218 -3.84 -13.40 -16.11
CA TRP A 218 -3.04 -14.11 -17.11
C TRP A 218 -3.49 -15.58 -17.27
N VAL A 219 -3.66 -16.30 -16.17
CA VAL A 219 -4.13 -17.69 -16.17
C VAL A 219 -5.59 -17.78 -16.60
N ALA A 220 -6.46 -16.88 -16.12
CA ALA A 220 -7.88 -16.89 -16.46
C ALA A 220 -8.16 -16.66 -17.95
N GLU A 221 -7.26 -15.97 -18.65
CA GLU A 221 -7.33 -15.77 -20.11
C GLU A 221 -6.62 -16.87 -20.92
N GLY A 222 -6.08 -17.89 -20.26
CA GLY A 222 -5.48 -19.05 -20.92
C GLY A 222 -4.07 -18.83 -21.47
N HIS A 223 -3.35 -17.82 -20.98
CA HIS A 223 -1.95 -17.60 -21.37
C HIS A 223 -1.02 -18.64 -20.70
N PRO A 224 0.08 -19.04 -21.35
CA PRO A 224 0.96 -20.11 -20.85
C PRO A 224 1.66 -19.72 -19.54
N THR A 225 1.93 -20.71 -18.68
CA THR A 225 2.76 -20.55 -17.48
C THR A 225 3.90 -21.57 -17.48
N ASN A 226 4.99 -21.23 -16.79
CA ASN A 226 6.09 -22.12 -16.50
C ASN A 226 6.11 -22.45 -14.99
N SER A 227 6.86 -23.48 -14.64
CA SER A 227 7.08 -23.91 -13.26
C SER A 227 8.54 -24.35 -13.05
N GLY A 228 8.93 -24.43 -11.78
CA GLY A 228 10.26 -24.79 -11.33
C GLY A 228 11.32 -23.74 -11.69
N LEU A 229 12.57 -24.20 -11.78
CA LEU A 229 13.75 -23.35 -11.93
C LEU A 229 14.24 -23.23 -13.38
N ARG A 230 13.50 -23.80 -14.34
CA ARG A 230 13.96 -23.93 -15.73
C ARG A 230 14.26 -22.57 -16.36
N ASP A 231 13.42 -21.57 -16.08
CA ASP A 231 13.61 -20.23 -16.64
C ASP A 231 14.86 -19.55 -16.07
N LEU A 232 15.20 -19.80 -14.79
CA LEU A 232 16.41 -19.27 -14.16
C LEU A 232 17.71 -19.74 -14.82
N LEU A 233 17.74 -20.97 -15.34
CA LEU A 233 18.93 -21.55 -15.98
C LEU A 233 19.35 -20.82 -17.25
N HIS A 234 18.40 -20.14 -17.90
CA HIS A 234 18.60 -19.54 -19.22
C HIS A 234 18.34 -18.03 -19.21
N LEU A 235 18.24 -17.39 -18.04
CA LEU A 235 18.03 -15.95 -17.97
C LEU A 235 19.18 -15.20 -18.65
N PRO A 236 18.87 -14.31 -19.61
CA PRO A 236 19.86 -13.41 -20.17
C PRO A 236 20.51 -12.59 -19.05
N LYS A 237 21.84 -12.54 -19.07
CA LYS A 237 22.58 -11.59 -18.23
C LYS A 237 22.31 -10.16 -18.72
N ALA A 238 22.39 -9.20 -17.80
CA ALA A 238 22.32 -7.79 -18.15
C ALA A 238 23.43 -7.46 -19.16
N LYS A 239 23.11 -6.72 -20.23
CA LYS A 239 24.11 -6.39 -21.27
C LYS A 239 25.15 -5.41 -20.74
N LYS A 240 24.76 -4.61 -19.74
CA LYS A 240 25.57 -3.56 -19.10
C LYS A 240 25.26 -3.52 -17.59
N PRO A 241 26.16 -2.99 -16.75
CA PRO A 241 25.85 -2.74 -15.35
C PRO A 241 24.67 -1.77 -15.21
N TYR A 242 23.73 -2.07 -14.32
CA TYR A 242 22.62 -1.17 -14.00
C TYR A 242 23.15 0.12 -13.36
N LYS A 243 22.57 1.26 -13.73
CA LYS A 243 22.87 2.58 -13.14
C LYS A 243 21.61 3.15 -12.51
N CYS A 244 21.68 3.53 -11.24
CA CYS A 244 20.57 4.18 -10.57
C CYS A 244 20.67 5.70 -10.68
N LYS A 245 19.54 6.36 -10.90
CA LYS A 245 19.36 7.79 -10.66
C LYS A 245 18.35 7.94 -9.53
N HIS A 246 18.82 8.27 -8.33
CA HIS A 246 17.96 8.41 -7.17
C HIS A 246 17.09 9.66 -7.26
N HIS A 247 15.77 9.49 -7.40
CA HIS A 247 14.78 10.57 -7.49
C HIS A 247 14.23 10.90 -6.10
N SER A 248 14.99 11.64 -5.29
CA SER A 248 14.60 12.00 -3.92
C SER A 248 13.23 12.67 -3.80
N LYS A 249 12.75 13.35 -4.85
CA LYS A 249 11.41 13.97 -4.87
C LYS A 249 10.25 12.97 -4.85
N LEU A 250 10.48 11.69 -5.18
CA LEU A 250 9.43 10.66 -5.23
C LEU A 250 9.25 9.92 -3.88
N VAL A 251 10.08 10.25 -2.88
CA VAL A 251 9.97 9.71 -1.52
C VAL A 251 9.85 10.86 -0.51
N ARG A 252 9.13 10.63 0.59
CA ARG A 252 9.15 11.48 1.77
C ARG A 252 9.68 10.70 2.96
N ASP A 253 10.39 11.39 3.84
CA ASP A 253 10.75 10.91 5.17
C ASP A 253 9.83 11.48 6.26
N HIS A 254 10.06 11.05 7.50
CA HIS A 254 9.30 11.47 8.67
C HIS A 254 9.30 13.00 8.83
N ASP A 255 10.47 13.62 8.83
CA ASP A 255 10.64 15.05 9.11
C ASP A 255 9.94 15.90 8.04
N GLN A 256 10.03 15.51 6.77
CA GLN A 256 9.32 16.19 5.68
C GLN A 256 7.80 16.12 5.86
N VAL A 257 7.28 14.96 6.26
CA VAL A 257 5.85 14.78 6.54
C VAL A 257 5.41 15.60 7.75
N LEU A 258 6.17 15.58 8.84
CA LEU A 258 5.87 16.32 10.07
C LEU A 258 5.88 17.83 9.83
N ASN A 259 6.88 18.32 9.09
CA ASN A 259 6.95 19.73 8.67
C ASN A 259 5.75 20.13 7.80
N ASN A 260 5.32 19.27 6.87
CA ASN A 260 4.11 19.52 6.08
C ASN A 260 2.84 19.56 6.95
N VAL A 261 2.74 18.70 7.97
CA VAL A 261 1.63 18.72 8.95
C VAL A 261 1.61 20.04 9.72
N TRP A 262 2.74 20.49 10.28
CA TRP A 262 2.80 21.75 11.01
C TRP A 262 2.51 22.97 10.12
N ALA A 263 3.02 22.98 8.90
CA ALA A 263 2.73 24.04 7.94
C ALA A 263 1.25 24.06 7.55
N THR A 264 0.63 22.89 7.39
CA THR A 264 -0.82 22.76 7.13
C THR A 264 -1.64 23.23 8.32
N GLU A 265 -1.28 22.83 9.53
CA GLU A 265 -1.94 23.30 10.76
C GLU A 265 -1.90 24.84 10.87
N LYS A 266 -0.74 25.44 10.60
CA LYS A 266 -0.58 26.89 10.59
C LYS A 266 -1.48 27.54 9.52
N ALA A 267 -1.46 27.04 8.29
CA ALA A 267 -2.28 27.57 7.21
C ALA A 267 -3.79 27.49 7.53
N VAL A 268 -4.24 26.38 8.13
CA VAL A 268 -5.63 26.21 8.57
C VAL A 268 -6.00 27.21 9.67
N LYS A 269 -5.15 27.37 10.70
CA LYS A 269 -5.37 28.35 11.79
C LYS A 269 -5.43 29.80 11.29
N GLU A 270 -4.65 30.11 10.25
CA GLU A 270 -4.62 31.44 9.63
C GLU A 270 -5.69 31.62 8.53
N ASN A 271 -6.55 30.61 8.30
CA ASN A 271 -7.53 30.57 7.20
C ASN A 271 -6.91 30.88 5.81
N LYS A 272 -5.71 30.36 5.56
CA LYS A 272 -4.97 30.55 4.30
C LYS A 272 -5.01 29.29 3.44
N VAL A 273 -5.23 29.49 2.15
CA VAL A 273 -5.11 28.41 1.14
C VAL A 273 -3.71 28.44 0.55
N ASP A 274 -2.84 27.56 1.05
CA ASP A 274 -1.52 27.33 0.45
C ASP A 274 -1.55 26.06 -0.42
N ARG A 275 -1.50 26.26 -1.74
CA ARG A 275 -1.49 25.16 -2.72
C ARG A 275 -0.14 24.45 -2.83
N SER A 276 0.92 25.00 -2.25
CA SER A 276 2.26 24.38 -2.22
C SER A 276 2.37 23.26 -1.18
N LEU A 277 1.50 23.27 -0.16
CA LEU A 277 1.41 22.20 0.83
C LEU A 277 0.94 20.90 0.21
N GLU A 278 1.53 19.80 0.65
CA GLU A 278 1.29 18.48 0.09
C GLU A 278 0.02 17.86 0.67
N LEU A 279 -0.82 17.30 -0.20
CA LEU A 279 -1.99 16.52 0.21
C LEU A 279 -1.55 15.08 0.54
N LEU A 280 -1.73 14.66 1.78
CA LEU A 280 -1.41 13.30 2.23
C LEU A 280 -2.62 12.38 2.01
N LEU A 281 -2.41 11.27 1.31
CA LEU A 281 -3.44 10.27 1.01
C LEU A 281 -3.07 8.94 1.68
N ASP A 282 -3.94 8.42 2.54
CA ASP A 282 -3.68 7.17 3.29
C ASP A 282 -4.45 5.99 2.67
N ALA A 283 -3.72 4.94 2.31
CA ALA A 283 -4.27 3.76 1.65
C ALA A 283 -4.90 2.72 2.59
N ARG A 284 -4.84 2.91 3.92
CA ARG A 284 -5.42 1.97 4.89
C ARG A 284 -6.95 2.01 4.86
N GLY A 285 -7.56 0.93 5.35
CA GLY A 285 -9.02 0.87 5.51
C GLY A 285 -9.52 1.91 6.51
N GLU A 286 -10.77 2.34 6.35
CA GLU A 286 -11.40 3.41 7.15
C GLU A 286 -11.34 3.14 8.66
N GLY A 287 -11.54 1.90 9.11
CA GLY A 287 -11.47 1.56 10.53
C GLY A 287 -10.09 1.87 11.15
N ARG A 288 -9.01 1.49 10.46
CA ARG A 288 -7.63 1.78 10.91
C ARG A 288 -7.30 3.27 10.84
N PHE A 289 -7.77 3.95 9.80
CA PHE A 289 -7.57 5.38 9.59
C PHE A 289 -8.29 6.23 10.63
N SER A 290 -9.56 5.93 10.92
CA SER A 290 -10.38 6.61 11.93
C SER A 290 -9.97 6.28 13.37
N GLY A 291 -9.25 5.16 13.57
CA GLY A 291 -8.87 4.67 14.90
C GLY A 291 -9.84 3.65 15.50
N ALA A 292 -10.91 3.29 14.78
CA ALA A 292 -11.90 2.32 15.22
C ALA A 292 -11.41 0.85 15.19
N GLU A 293 -10.43 0.54 14.33
CA GLU A 293 -9.83 -0.79 14.22
C GLU A 293 -8.34 -0.76 14.56
N PRO A 294 -7.79 -1.81 15.20
CA PRO A 294 -6.37 -1.88 15.53
C PRO A 294 -5.48 -2.00 14.29
N GLU A 295 -4.26 -1.49 14.38
CA GLU A 295 -3.21 -1.80 13.41
C GLU A 295 -2.81 -3.29 13.47
N PRO A 296 -2.46 -3.93 12.34
CA PRO A 296 -2.08 -5.35 12.32
C PRO A 296 -0.83 -5.67 13.15
N ARG A 297 0.00 -4.67 13.44
CA ARG A 297 1.22 -4.82 14.24
C ARG A 297 0.90 -4.44 15.69
N PRO A 298 1.12 -5.35 16.66
CA PRO A 298 0.89 -5.05 18.07
C PRO A 298 1.68 -3.83 18.55
N GLY A 299 1.07 -3.00 19.38
CA GLY A 299 1.72 -1.82 19.99
C GLY A 299 1.77 -0.57 19.12
N VAL A 300 1.29 -0.64 17.87
CA VAL A 300 1.15 0.53 17.01
C VAL A 300 -0.25 1.12 17.23
N PRO A 301 -0.37 2.41 17.60
CA PRO A 301 -1.68 3.02 17.74
C PRO A 301 -2.38 3.14 16.37
N SER A 302 -3.70 3.07 16.38
CA SER A 302 -4.54 3.38 15.21
C SER A 302 -4.75 4.89 15.07
N GLY A 303 -5.46 5.31 14.02
CA GLY A 303 -5.63 6.71 13.68
C GLY A 303 -4.88 7.06 12.40
N HIS A 304 -4.68 8.35 12.15
CA HIS A 304 -4.10 8.86 10.91
C HIS A 304 -3.22 10.08 11.12
N ILE A 305 -2.42 10.37 10.10
CA ILE A 305 -1.58 11.58 10.06
C ILE A 305 -2.54 12.78 9.94
N PRO A 306 -2.44 13.82 10.80
CA PRO A 306 -3.34 14.97 10.73
C PRO A 306 -3.43 15.56 9.33
N TYR A 307 -4.64 15.99 8.95
CA TYR A 307 -4.97 16.56 7.62
C TYR A 307 -4.83 15.59 6.43
N SER A 308 -4.52 14.32 6.66
CA SER A 308 -4.54 13.31 5.59
C SER A 308 -5.97 12.94 5.17
N ILE A 309 -6.11 12.44 3.95
CA ILE A 309 -7.39 12.02 3.36
C ILE A 309 -7.37 10.49 3.23
N ASN A 310 -8.38 9.82 3.80
CA ASN A 310 -8.53 8.38 3.58
C ASN A 310 -8.84 8.09 2.10
N THR A 311 -7.91 7.38 1.46
CA THR A 311 -7.92 6.99 0.05
C THR A 311 -7.65 5.49 -0.02
N HIS A 312 -8.56 4.70 0.56
CA HIS A 312 -8.38 3.26 0.71
C HIS A 312 -8.07 2.60 -0.64
N TYR A 313 -6.97 1.82 -0.72
CA TYR A 313 -6.49 1.28 -2.00
C TYR A 313 -7.53 0.43 -2.74
N ARG A 314 -8.42 -0.26 -2.01
CA ARG A 314 -9.49 -1.08 -2.59
C ARG A 314 -10.50 -0.25 -3.39
N ASP A 315 -10.64 1.03 -3.08
CA ASP A 315 -11.53 1.91 -3.81
C ASP A 315 -10.95 2.32 -5.18
N LEU A 316 -9.66 2.05 -5.42
CA LEU A 316 -8.93 2.39 -6.66
C LEU A 316 -8.80 1.20 -7.62
N VAL A 317 -9.20 0.00 -7.18
CA VAL A 317 -9.04 -1.24 -7.94
C VAL A 317 -10.38 -1.94 -8.12
N LYS A 318 -10.45 -2.83 -9.10
CA LYS A 318 -11.54 -3.80 -9.26
C LYS A 318 -11.00 -5.19 -8.91
N HIS A 319 -11.75 -5.88 -8.07
CA HIS A 319 -11.51 -7.28 -7.75
C HIS A 319 -12.48 -8.14 -8.55
N ASP A 320 -11.97 -9.04 -9.37
CA ASP A 320 -12.77 -10.06 -10.04
C ASP A 320 -12.76 -11.32 -9.16
N GLU A 321 -13.87 -11.60 -8.47
CA GLU A 321 -13.98 -12.75 -7.56
C GLU A 321 -13.88 -14.11 -8.26
N ARG A 322 -14.25 -14.18 -9.55
CA ARG A 322 -14.20 -15.42 -10.34
C ARG A 322 -12.77 -15.80 -10.69
N THR A 323 -11.94 -14.81 -11.00
CA THR A 323 -10.54 -15.03 -11.40
C THR A 323 -9.54 -14.81 -10.28
N GLY A 324 -9.92 -14.08 -9.22
CA GLY A 324 -9.01 -13.59 -8.20
C GLY A 324 -8.15 -12.41 -8.65
N SER A 325 -8.37 -11.88 -9.85
CA SER A 325 -7.54 -10.79 -10.39
C SER A 325 -7.88 -9.44 -9.76
N VAL A 326 -6.84 -8.61 -9.64
CA VAL A 326 -6.96 -7.22 -9.20
C VAL A 326 -6.48 -6.33 -10.34
N THR A 327 -7.37 -5.47 -10.83
CA THR A 327 -7.08 -4.51 -11.89
C THR A 327 -7.24 -3.10 -11.39
N LEU A 328 -6.50 -2.15 -11.95
CA LEU A 328 -6.74 -0.74 -11.66
C LEU A 328 -8.10 -0.32 -12.26
N LYS A 329 -8.88 0.49 -11.55
CA LYS A 329 -10.10 1.07 -12.13
C LYS A 329 -9.77 1.89 -13.40
N PRO A 330 -10.71 1.99 -14.35
CA PRO A 330 -10.59 2.89 -15.51
C PRO A 330 -10.25 4.31 -15.09
N LYS A 331 -9.53 5.02 -15.98
CA LYS A 331 -9.00 6.35 -15.71
C LYS A 331 -10.09 7.37 -15.36
N GLU A 332 -11.26 7.23 -15.96
CA GLU A 332 -12.43 8.08 -15.76
C GLU A 332 -13.02 7.87 -14.36
N GLU A 333 -13.19 6.61 -13.93
CA GLU A 333 -13.63 6.26 -12.57
C GLU A 333 -12.63 6.76 -11.51
N LEU A 334 -11.33 6.64 -11.77
CA LEU A 334 -10.30 7.17 -10.86
C LEU A 334 -10.34 8.70 -10.77
N ARG A 335 -10.54 9.40 -11.89
CA ARG A 335 -10.67 10.86 -11.91
C ARG A 335 -11.87 11.31 -11.11
N GLU A 336 -13.00 10.64 -11.27
CA GLU A 336 -14.21 10.90 -10.50
C GLU A 336 -13.99 10.64 -9.01
N TYR A 337 -13.36 9.52 -8.65
CA TYR A 337 -13.01 9.19 -7.28
C TYR A 337 -12.17 10.29 -6.61
N PHE A 338 -11.07 10.71 -7.24
CA PHE A 338 -10.21 11.76 -6.69
C PHE A 338 -10.91 13.11 -6.62
N LYS A 339 -11.77 13.45 -7.60
CA LYS A 339 -12.61 14.65 -7.56
C LYS A 339 -13.57 14.61 -6.35
N HIS A 340 -14.26 13.50 -6.13
CA HIS A 340 -15.17 13.32 -4.99
C HIS A 340 -14.43 13.42 -3.65
N LYS A 341 -13.22 12.85 -3.55
CA LYS A 341 -12.33 12.96 -2.38
C LYS A 341 -11.68 14.34 -2.23
N LYS A 342 -11.99 15.32 -3.10
CA LYS A 342 -11.41 16.67 -3.13
C LYS A 342 -9.88 16.69 -3.27
N VAL A 343 -9.33 15.70 -3.96
CA VAL A 343 -7.90 15.57 -4.24
C VAL A 343 -7.56 16.32 -5.52
N ALA A 344 -6.92 17.47 -5.39
CA ALA A 344 -6.50 18.29 -6.53
C ALA A 344 -5.22 17.73 -7.18
N LEU A 345 -5.34 17.19 -8.40
CA LEU A 345 -4.27 16.48 -9.12
C LEU A 345 -3.09 17.38 -9.55
N ASP A 346 -3.27 18.70 -9.52
CA ASP A 346 -2.24 19.69 -9.85
C ASP A 346 -1.41 20.12 -8.62
N ARG A 347 -1.81 19.73 -7.41
CA ARG A 347 -1.04 19.95 -6.17
C ARG A 347 0.02 18.88 -5.95
N PRO A 348 1.03 19.15 -5.11
CA PRO A 348 1.90 18.10 -4.56
C PRO A 348 1.10 17.09 -3.75
N LEU A 349 1.34 15.80 -3.98
CA LEU A 349 0.60 14.68 -3.39
C LEU A 349 1.59 13.71 -2.75
N VAL A 350 1.25 13.19 -1.58
CA VAL A 350 2.03 12.19 -0.87
C VAL A 350 1.14 11.00 -0.54
N ALA A 351 1.45 9.84 -1.10
CA ALA A 351 0.79 8.59 -0.75
C ALA A 351 1.44 7.97 0.50
N SER A 352 0.63 7.45 1.41
CA SER A 352 1.04 6.72 2.62
C SER A 352 0.12 5.52 2.83
N CYS A 353 0.53 4.58 3.69
CA CYS A 353 -0.35 3.53 4.19
C CYS A 353 0.10 3.05 5.58
N GLY A 354 0.15 1.74 5.83
CA GLY A 354 0.79 1.20 7.03
C GLY A 354 2.32 1.24 6.95
N THR A 355 2.89 0.71 5.86
CA THR A 355 4.34 0.46 5.69
C THR A 355 4.82 0.61 4.24
N GLY A 356 4.29 1.57 3.50
CA GLY A 356 4.77 1.94 2.17
C GLY A 356 4.42 1.01 1.00
N VAL A 357 3.74 -0.13 1.21
CA VAL A 357 3.39 -1.08 0.15
C VAL A 357 2.13 -0.64 -0.61
N THR A 358 0.95 -0.66 0.04
CA THR A 358 -0.32 -0.29 -0.63
C THR A 358 -0.42 1.20 -0.97
N ALA A 359 0.43 2.06 -0.39
CA ALA A 359 0.60 3.44 -0.80
C ALA A 359 1.02 3.55 -2.28
N ALA A 360 1.74 2.55 -2.79
CA ALA A 360 2.16 2.52 -4.18
C ALA A 360 0.98 2.32 -5.16
N VAL A 361 -0.14 1.75 -4.71
CA VAL A 361 -1.38 1.66 -5.51
C VAL A 361 -1.97 3.06 -5.73
N ILE A 362 -2.03 3.89 -4.67
CA ILE A 362 -2.41 5.30 -4.80
C ILE A 362 -1.44 6.03 -5.73
N TYR A 363 -0.13 5.81 -5.58
CA TYR A 363 0.88 6.40 -6.47
C TYR A 363 0.59 6.06 -7.94
N VAL A 364 0.40 4.78 -8.28
CA VAL A 364 0.08 4.34 -9.64
C VAL A 364 -1.23 4.98 -10.14
N ALA A 365 -2.30 4.94 -9.33
CA ALA A 365 -3.59 5.53 -9.68
C ALA A 365 -3.50 7.04 -9.99
N LEU A 366 -2.82 7.80 -9.13
CA LEU A 366 -2.60 9.24 -9.32
C LEU A 366 -1.80 9.53 -10.59
N ARG A 367 -0.74 8.75 -10.83
CA ARG A 367 0.07 8.90 -12.05
C ARG A 367 -0.73 8.57 -13.31
N GLU A 368 -1.60 7.56 -13.27
CA GLU A 368 -2.46 7.15 -14.38
C GLU A 368 -3.47 8.26 -14.77
N VAL A 369 -4.03 8.95 -13.77
CA VAL A 369 -4.98 10.06 -14.03
C VAL A 369 -4.30 11.39 -14.41
N GLY A 370 -2.96 11.46 -14.32
CA GLY A 370 -2.15 12.58 -14.82
C GLY A 370 -1.53 13.47 -13.74
N ALA A 371 -1.54 13.07 -12.46
CA ALA A 371 -0.85 13.80 -11.41
C ALA A 371 0.66 13.81 -11.66
N LYS A 372 1.28 15.00 -11.60
CA LYS A 372 2.71 15.18 -11.94
C LYS A 372 3.62 15.08 -10.73
N GLN A 373 3.15 15.54 -9.58
CA GLN A 373 3.93 15.68 -8.35
C GLN A 373 3.41 14.71 -7.31
N VAL A 374 3.80 13.44 -7.42
CA VAL A 374 3.40 12.39 -6.50
C VAL A 374 4.64 11.80 -5.84
N ALA A 375 4.68 11.83 -4.52
CA ALA A 375 5.67 11.16 -3.70
C ALA A 375 5.01 10.06 -2.86
N LEU A 376 5.83 9.21 -2.26
CA LEU A 376 5.39 8.17 -1.33
C LEU A 376 6.13 8.36 0.00
N TYR A 377 5.40 8.44 1.11
CA TYR A 377 5.98 8.41 2.44
C TYR A 377 6.26 6.95 2.84
N ASP A 378 7.53 6.57 2.74
CA ASP A 378 7.94 5.17 2.74
C ASP A 378 7.74 4.48 4.09
N GLY A 379 8.16 5.16 5.16
CA GLY A 379 7.93 4.72 6.53
C GLY A 379 6.44 4.66 6.90
N SER A 380 5.62 5.48 6.24
CA SER A 380 4.15 5.44 6.33
C SER A 380 3.64 5.60 7.77
N TRP A 381 2.42 5.13 8.08
CA TRP A 381 1.83 5.25 9.40
C TRP A 381 2.70 4.64 10.50
N LEU A 382 3.37 3.52 10.27
CA LEU A 382 4.22 2.91 11.29
C LEU A 382 5.33 3.87 11.73
N ASP A 383 6.03 4.49 10.78
CA ASP A 383 7.06 5.48 11.05
C ASP A 383 6.50 6.74 11.72
N TYR A 384 5.33 7.20 11.30
CA TYR A 384 4.69 8.35 11.94
C TYR A 384 4.29 8.06 13.40
N ALA A 385 3.58 6.95 13.61
CA ALA A 385 2.95 6.60 14.88
C ALA A 385 3.96 6.34 16.01
N ILE A 386 5.10 5.71 15.70
CA ILE A 386 6.15 5.41 16.69
C ILE A 386 6.89 6.68 17.15
N HIS A 387 6.99 7.69 16.30
CA HIS A 387 7.68 8.94 16.61
C HIS A 387 6.75 9.98 17.26
N VAL A 388 5.46 9.96 16.91
CA VAL A 388 4.46 10.87 17.50
C VAL A 388 3.95 10.39 18.87
N SER A 389 4.09 9.10 19.17
CA SER A 389 3.70 8.51 20.47
C SER A 389 4.84 8.37 21.49
N SER A 390 6.07 8.82 21.18
CA SER A 390 7.13 8.85 22.20
C SER A 390 7.06 10.16 22.98
N PRO A 391 6.95 10.12 24.33
CA PRO A 391 7.14 11.29 25.19
C PRO A 391 8.50 11.99 25.00
N GLN A 392 9.45 11.40 24.27
CA GLN A 392 10.75 12.00 23.95
C GLN A 392 10.76 12.86 22.67
N GLY A 393 9.66 12.93 21.92
CA GLY A 393 9.52 13.86 20.78
C GLY A 393 9.19 15.30 21.18
N ARG A 394 8.96 15.57 22.48
CA ARG A 394 8.69 16.90 23.03
C ARG A 394 9.85 17.45 23.87
N SER A 395 11.09 17.30 23.41
CA SER A 395 12.19 18.24 23.72
C SER A 395 13.45 17.83 22.96
N GLN A 396 13.76 18.51 21.86
CA GLN A 396 15.15 18.64 21.41
C GLN A 396 15.44 20.10 21.10
N ASN A 397 15.41 20.92 22.15
CA ASN A 397 16.43 21.94 22.32
C ASN A 397 17.38 21.40 23.40
N GLU A 398 18.68 21.46 23.12
CA GLU A 398 19.81 21.00 23.96
C GLU A 398 20.18 19.51 23.85
N VAL A 399 20.90 19.18 22.77
CA VAL A 399 22.00 18.21 22.86
C VAL A 399 23.27 18.93 22.42
N THR A 400 24.02 19.44 23.39
CA THR A 400 25.44 19.76 23.18
C THR A 400 26.15 18.50 22.74
N GLN A 401 26.70 18.51 21.53
CA GLN A 401 27.57 17.44 21.05
C GLN A 401 28.90 17.54 21.82
N ASP A 402 29.08 16.68 22.81
CA ASP A 402 30.45 16.41 23.28
C ASP A 402 31.20 15.63 22.19
N PRO A 403 32.47 15.98 21.93
CA PRO A 403 33.29 15.26 20.96
C PRO A 403 33.50 13.80 21.41
N PRO A 404 33.53 12.84 20.47
CA PRO A 404 33.59 11.42 20.80
C PRO A 404 34.89 11.06 21.55
N ASP A 405 34.77 10.25 22.60
CA ASP A 405 35.90 9.75 23.40
C ASP A 405 36.92 9.05 22.48
N PRO A 406 38.18 9.51 22.42
CA PRO A 406 39.23 8.94 21.56
C PRO A 406 39.58 7.48 21.90
N ARG A 407 39.08 6.94 23.02
CA ARG A 407 39.26 5.55 23.45
C ARG A 407 38.14 4.61 22.98
N THR A 408 37.14 5.11 22.27
CA THR A 408 36.10 4.27 21.67
C THR A 408 36.73 3.32 20.64
N PRO A 409 36.68 1.98 20.83
CA PRO A 409 37.28 1.06 19.88
C PRO A 409 36.59 1.23 18.52
N LYS A 410 37.37 1.55 17.49
CA LYS A 410 36.90 1.61 16.10
C LYS A 410 36.39 0.23 15.72
N ILE A 411 35.07 0.04 15.71
CA ILE A 411 34.44 -1.16 15.18
C ILE A 411 34.82 -1.24 13.70
N LYS A 412 35.67 -2.20 13.35
CA LYS A 412 35.90 -2.59 11.96
C LYS A 412 34.58 -3.20 11.46
N PHE A 413 33.82 -2.45 10.68
CA PHE A 413 32.70 -3.01 9.92
C PHE A 413 33.26 -4.09 8.98
N THR A 414 33.07 -5.36 9.34
CA THR A 414 33.19 -6.46 8.38
C THR A 414 32.02 -6.34 7.40
N ASN A 415 32.24 -6.68 6.13
CA ASN A 415 31.27 -6.64 5.03
C ASN A 415 30.10 -7.63 5.23
N PHE A 416 29.30 -7.48 6.28
CA PHE A 416 28.09 -8.25 6.50
C PHE A 416 26.93 -7.57 5.78
N ASP A 417 26.57 -8.11 4.62
CA ASP A 417 25.37 -7.69 3.88
C ASP A 417 24.30 -8.79 4.04
N PRO A 418 23.26 -8.58 4.89
CA PRO A 418 22.17 -9.54 5.11
C PRO A 418 21.45 -9.93 3.82
N TYR A 419 21.37 -9.00 2.86
CA TYR A 419 20.83 -9.27 1.52
C TYR A 419 21.68 -10.32 0.80
N GLN A 420 23.02 -10.23 0.86
CA GLN A 420 23.89 -11.27 0.28
C GLN A 420 23.65 -12.62 0.91
N GLN A 421 23.52 -12.68 2.24
CA GLN A 421 23.42 -13.97 2.90
C GLN A 421 22.09 -14.66 2.56
N ARG A 422 20.99 -13.89 2.45
CA ARG A 422 19.68 -14.42 2.05
C ARG A 422 19.65 -14.78 0.57
N VAL A 423 20.13 -13.91 -0.33
CA VAL A 423 20.23 -14.21 -1.77
C VAL A 423 21.14 -15.40 -2.05
N ARG A 424 22.29 -15.52 -1.36
CA ARG A 424 23.19 -16.68 -1.50
C ARG A 424 22.53 -17.96 -1.02
N ARG A 425 21.82 -17.94 0.12
CA ARG A 425 21.08 -19.10 0.61
C ARG A 425 19.99 -19.52 -0.37
N LEU A 426 19.24 -18.57 -0.92
CA LEU A 426 18.23 -18.86 -1.94
C LEU A 426 18.87 -19.44 -3.21
N ARG A 427 19.91 -18.82 -3.75
CA ARG A 427 20.64 -19.34 -4.93
C ARG A 427 21.30 -20.69 -4.69
N GLN A 428 21.80 -20.94 -3.49
CA GLN A 428 22.37 -22.22 -3.11
C GLN A 428 21.28 -23.29 -3.05
N ALA A 429 20.14 -23.00 -2.42
CA ALA A 429 18.98 -23.88 -2.42
C ALA A 429 18.46 -24.15 -3.84
N GLU A 430 18.46 -23.15 -4.73
CA GLU A 430 18.14 -23.31 -6.15
C GLU A 430 19.13 -24.24 -6.84
N THR A 431 20.43 -24.04 -6.61
CA THR A 431 21.49 -24.87 -7.20
C THR A 431 21.38 -26.32 -6.72
N GLU A 432 21.08 -26.53 -5.44
CA GLU A 432 20.87 -27.86 -4.84
C GLU A 432 19.59 -28.53 -5.36
N GLN A 433 18.48 -27.79 -5.51
CA GLN A 433 17.26 -28.29 -6.16
C GLN A 433 17.50 -28.63 -7.64
N LEU A 434 18.23 -27.79 -8.37
CA LEU A 434 18.62 -28.02 -9.76
C LEU A 434 19.49 -29.26 -9.93
N ALA A 435 20.46 -29.47 -9.03
CA ALA A 435 21.31 -30.65 -9.03
C ALA A 435 20.49 -31.93 -8.84
N LYS A 436 19.57 -31.94 -7.86
CA LYS A 436 18.65 -33.06 -7.60
C LYS A 436 17.74 -33.35 -8.80
N HIS A 437 17.25 -32.31 -9.47
CA HIS A 437 16.37 -32.48 -10.63
C HIS A 437 17.10 -33.08 -11.84
N LYS A 438 18.36 -32.68 -12.08
CA LYS A 438 19.21 -33.27 -13.14
C LYS A 438 19.54 -34.74 -12.89
N GLU A 439 19.77 -35.12 -11.64
CA GLU A 439 20.01 -36.52 -11.26
C GLU A 439 18.76 -37.40 -11.50
N HIS A 440 17.56 -36.88 -11.23
CA HIS A 440 16.30 -37.61 -11.45
C HIS A 440 15.85 -37.69 -12.92
N SER A 441 16.30 -36.78 -13.80
CA SER A 441 16.02 -36.87 -15.25
C SER A 441 17.06 -37.68 -16.04
N SER A 442 18.13 -38.15 -15.37
CA SER A 442 19.21 -38.94 -15.99
C SER A 442 19.16 -40.43 -15.60
N GLN A 443 18.18 -40.83 -14.77
CA GLN A 443 17.78 -42.21 -14.48
C GLN A 443 16.49 -42.52 -15.23
#